data_AF-A0A1Z9PY77-F1
#
_entry.id   AF-A0A1Z9PY77-F1
#
_cell.length_a   1.000
_cell.length_b   1.000
_cell.length_c   1.000
_cell.angle_alpha   90.00
_cell.angle_beta   90.00
_cell.angle_gamma   90.00
#
_symmetry.space_group_name_H-M   'P 1'
#
loop_
_entity.id
_entity.type
_entity.pdbx_description
1 polymer ?
#
loop_
_entity_poly.entity_id
_entity_poly.type
_entity_poly.pdbx_seq_one_letter_code
_entity_poly.pdbx_strand_id
1 'polypeptide(L)'
;MEYEHFSQAPWQEDRWPNFKAVELACPHCGEYYHDEWMLDGIQYLRRNLNQPVQINSARRCAFYNASNKIGGAVHSQHKMRVAFDISIRNRDPAKILGLLREYGYSTFGFYGSFIHVDARKNRKWSTKSGKKVWKSLVAF
;
A
#
# COMPACT_ATOMS: atom_id res chain seq x y z
N MET A 1 -16.46 -4.51 1.99
CA MET A 1 -17.55 -3.84 1.25
C MET A 1 -16.96 -2.72 0.43
N GLU A 2 -17.34 -2.62 -0.84
CA GLU A 2 -16.92 -1.51 -1.73
C GLU A 2 -17.90 -0.34 -1.55
N TYR A 3 -17.37 0.88 -1.55
CA TYR A 3 -18.11 2.13 -1.39
C TYR A 3 -17.82 3.02 -2.61
N GLU A 4 -18.85 3.65 -3.16
CA GLU A 4 -18.71 4.58 -4.29
C GLU A 4 -17.88 5.80 -3.91
N HIS A 5 -17.96 6.22 -2.64
CA HIS A 5 -17.18 7.31 -2.10
C HIS A 5 -16.77 7.05 -0.65
N PHE A 6 -15.55 7.43 -0.27
CA PHE A 6 -15.00 7.21 1.07
C PHE A 6 -15.85 7.80 2.20
N SER A 7 -16.63 8.85 1.94
CA SER A 7 -17.51 9.47 2.94
C SER A 7 -18.69 8.59 3.35
N GLN A 8 -18.99 7.55 2.57
CA GLN A 8 -20.04 6.57 2.88
C GLN A 8 -19.52 5.41 3.73
N ALA A 9 -18.19 5.29 3.88
CA ALA A 9 -17.60 4.18 4.61
C ALA A 9 -17.77 4.38 6.12
N PRO A 10 -18.24 3.36 6.88
CA PRO A 10 -18.29 3.39 8.33
C PRO A 10 -16.86 3.22 8.88
N TRP A 11 -16.11 4.32 8.88
CA TRP A 11 -14.72 4.31 9.30
C TRP A 11 -14.59 4.02 10.80
N GLN A 12 -13.74 3.06 11.15
CA GLN A 12 -13.51 2.64 12.54
C GLN A 12 -12.29 3.36 13.11
N GLU A 13 -12.49 4.57 13.67
CA GLU A 13 -11.40 5.38 14.21
C GLU A 13 -10.63 4.67 15.33
N ASP A 14 -11.31 3.90 16.18
CA ASP A 14 -10.64 3.16 17.27
C ASP A 14 -9.69 2.08 16.76
N ARG A 15 -10.01 1.46 15.61
CA ARG A 15 -9.20 0.39 15.02
C ARG A 15 -8.05 0.93 14.18
N TRP A 16 -8.31 1.98 13.41
CA TRP A 16 -7.31 2.60 12.52
C TRP A 16 -7.13 4.11 12.79
N PRO A 17 -6.72 4.50 14.01
CA PRO A 17 -6.69 5.91 14.43
C PRO A 17 -5.65 6.76 13.68
N ASN A 18 -4.74 6.13 12.93
CA ASN A 18 -3.65 6.84 12.24
C ASN A 18 -3.91 7.06 10.76
N PHE A 19 -5.06 6.65 10.26
CA PHE A 19 -5.45 6.78 8.87
C PHE A 19 -6.87 7.34 8.77
N LYS A 20 -7.22 7.81 7.59
CA LYS A 20 -8.57 8.17 7.21
C LYS A 20 -8.93 7.49 5.90
N ALA A 21 -10.21 7.18 5.70
CA ALA A 21 -10.70 6.56 4.46
C ALA A 21 -10.26 7.35 3.21
N VAL A 22 -10.27 8.69 3.27
CA VAL A 22 -9.83 9.56 2.17
C VAL A 22 -8.37 9.35 1.76
N GLU A 23 -7.47 9.03 2.68
CA GLU A 23 -6.05 8.76 2.38
C GLU A 23 -5.85 7.47 1.60
N LEU A 24 -6.86 6.59 1.63
CA LEU A 24 -6.83 5.26 1.06
C LEU A 24 -7.77 5.13 -0.16
N ALA A 25 -8.56 6.17 -0.44
CA ALA A 25 -9.51 6.23 -1.52
C ALA A 25 -8.85 6.52 -2.87
N CYS A 26 -9.58 6.26 -3.95
CA CYS A 26 -9.17 6.64 -5.29
C CYS A 26 -9.04 8.17 -5.38
N PRO A 27 -7.86 8.72 -5.73
CA PRO A 27 -7.68 10.17 -5.82
C PRO A 27 -8.54 10.85 -6.89
N HIS A 28 -9.08 10.08 -7.84
CA HIS A 28 -9.88 10.59 -8.94
C HIS A 28 -11.36 10.76 -8.57
N CYS A 29 -11.99 9.73 -8.00
CA CYS A 29 -13.44 9.69 -7.78
C CYS A 29 -13.83 9.45 -6.32
N GLY A 30 -12.87 9.29 -5.40
CA GLY A 30 -13.14 9.00 -3.99
C GLY A 30 -13.62 7.57 -3.71
N GLU A 31 -13.75 6.72 -4.74
CA GLU A 31 -14.08 5.31 -4.61
C GLU A 31 -13.19 4.62 -3.58
N TYR A 32 -13.79 3.80 -2.73
CA TYR A 32 -13.12 3.28 -1.55
C TYR A 32 -13.49 1.83 -1.25
N TYR A 33 -12.48 1.07 -0.87
CA TYR A 33 -12.61 -0.28 -0.34
C TYR A 33 -11.38 -0.56 0.51
N HIS A 34 -11.57 -1.30 1.60
CA HIS A 34 -10.46 -1.88 2.34
C HIS A 34 -10.75 -3.32 2.70
N ASP A 35 -9.66 -4.03 2.94
CA ASP A 35 -9.59 -5.33 3.58
C ASP A 35 -9.03 -5.07 4.96
N GLU A 36 -9.70 -5.60 5.99
CA GLU A 36 -9.39 -5.24 7.36
C GLU A 36 -8.00 -5.73 7.78
N TRP A 37 -7.59 -6.93 7.36
CA TRP A 37 -6.26 -7.47 7.65
C TRP A 37 -5.17 -6.66 6.94
N MET A 38 -5.41 -6.28 5.68
CA MET A 38 -4.52 -5.39 4.96
C MET A 38 -4.41 -4.04 5.66
N LEU A 39 -5.48 -3.47 6.20
CA LEU A 39 -5.42 -2.17 6.86
C LEU A 39 -4.80 -2.25 8.27
N ASP A 40 -5.09 -3.32 9.00
CA ASP A 40 -4.47 -3.65 10.29
C ASP A 40 -2.94 -3.74 10.19
N GLY A 41 -2.41 -4.28 9.09
CA GLY A 41 -0.96 -4.35 8.88
C GLY A 41 -0.30 -3.00 8.63
N ILE A 42 -0.97 -2.09 7.94
CA ILE A 42 -0.48 -0.72 7.77
C ILE A 42 -0.59 0.06 9.10
N GLN A 43 -1.64 -0.20 9.88
CA GLN A 43 -1.78 0.34 11.23
C GLN A 43 -0.73 -0.23 12.20
N TYR A 44 -0.37 -1.51 12.07
CA TYR A 44 0.76 -2.13 12.76
C TYR A 44 2.08 -1.44 12.41
N LEU A 45 2.33 -1.24 11.12
CA LEU A 45 3.52 -0.55 10.63
C LEU A 45 3.63 0.86 11.22
N ARG A 46 2.55 1.65 11.18
CA ARG A 46 2.54 3.02 11.71
C ARG A 46 2.87 3.06 13.21
N ARG A 47 2.27 2.17 14.02
CA ARG A 47 2.51 2.10 15.46
C ARG A 47 3.96 1.76 15.79
N ASN A 48 4.51 0.74 15.12
CA ASN A 48 5.85 0.23 15.42
C ASN A 48 7.00 1.06 14.80
N LEU A 49 6.72 1.83 13.74
CA LEU A 49 7.66 2.84 13.27
C LEU A 49 7.72 4.06 14.20
N ASN A 50 6.65 4.31 14.98
CA ASN A 50 6.47 5.50 15.81
C ASN A 50 6.65 6.82 15.02
N GLN A 51 6.28 6.81 13.74
CA GLN A 51 6.49 7.93 12.80
C GLN A 51 5.44 7.92 11.69
N PRO A 52 5.12 9.10 11.10
CA PRO A 52 4.70 9.28 9.73
C PRO A 52 4.68 8.05 8.85
N VAL A 53 3.57 7.46 8.38
CA VAL A 53 3.62 6.53 7.23
C VAL A 53 2.79 7.10 6.10
N GLN A 54 3.46 7.45 5.01
CA GLN A 54 2.80 7.98 3.83
C GLN A 54 2.42 6.83 2.89
N ILE A 55 1.13 6.73 2.60
CA ILE A 55 0.59 5.84 1.58
C ILE A 55 0.47 6.65 0.29
N ASN A 56 1.30 6.34 -0.70
CA ASN A 56 1.30 7.05 -1.98
C ASN A 56 0.09 6.68 -2.84
N SER A 57 -0.37 5.43 -2.73
CA SER A 57 -1.50 4.90 -3.48
C SER A 57 -2.09 3.70 -2.76
N ALA A 58 -3.41 3.65 -2.68
CA ALA A 58 -4.19 2.54 -2.13
C ALA A 58 -5.26 2.09 -3.15
N ARG A 59 -6.52 2.53 -3.05
CA ARG A 59 -7.53 2.25 -4.07
C ARG A 59 -7.23 3.01 -5.36
N ARG A 60 -7.44 2.36 -6.52
CA ARG A 60 -7.49 3.03 -7.83
C ARG A 60 -8.67 2.50 -8.63
N CYS A 61 -9.56 3.39 -9.06
CA CYS A 61 -10.58 3.03 -10.06
C CYS A 61 -9.92 2.70 -11.40
N ALA A 62 -10.66 2.04 -12.30
CA ALA A 62 -10.13 1.60 -13.59
C ALA A 62 -9.56 2.75 -14.43
N PHE A 63 -10.27 3.88 -14.47
CA PHE A 63 -9.86 5.08 -15.21
C PHE A 63 -8.56 5.66 -14.66
N TYR A 64 -8.48 5.90 -13.35
CA TYR A 64 -7.28 6.47 -12.73
C TYR A 64 -6.06 5.55 -12.87
N ASN A 65 -6.27 4.24 -12.71
CA ASN A 65 -5.22 3.24 -12.92
C ASN A 65 -4.67 3.27 -14.35
N ALA A 66 -5.53 3.40 -15.37
CA ALA A 66 -5.12 3.42 -16.78
C ALA A 66 -4.60 4.79 -17.26
N SER A 67 -4.78 5.85 -16.48
CA SER A 67 -4.34 7.21 -16.85
C SER A 67 -2.86 7.27 -17.18
N ASN A 68 -2.45 8.20 -18.07
CA ASN A 68 -1.04 8.39 -18.44
C ASN A 68 -0.11 8.68 -17.25
N LYS A 69 -0.66 9.20 -16.15
CA LYS A 69 0.08 9.45 -14.91
C LYS A 69 0.48 8.14 -14.21
N ILE A 70 -0.39 7.14 -14.23
CA ILE A 70 -0.20 5.89 -13.48
C ILE A 70 0.27 4.76 -14.39
N GLY A 71 -0.29 4.62 -15.59
CA GLY A 71 0.04 3.56 -16.54
C GLY A 71 -0.08 2.16 -15.94
N GLY A 72 -1.03 1.96 -15.03
CA GLY A 72 -1.12 0.80 -14.17
C GLY A 72 -1.55 -0.45 -14.93
N ALA A 73 -1.00 -1.60 -14.53
CA ALA A 73 -1.30 -2.88 -15.15
C ALA A 73 -2.81 -3.22 -15.12
N VAL A 74 -3.27 -3.95 -16.14
CA VAL A 74 -4.67 -4.40 -16.28
C VAL A 74 -5.14 -5.21 -15.07
N HIS A 75 -4.27 -6.06 -14.50
CA HIS A 75 -4.58 -6.88 -13.31
C HIS A 75 -4.00 -6.30 -12.01
N SER A 76 -3.90 -4.97 -11.91
CA SER A 76 -3.39 -4.29 -10.73
C SER A 76 -4.23 -4.59 -9.48
N GLN A 77 -3.56 -4.88 -8.37
CA GLN A 77 -4.25 -5.16 -7.10
C GLN A 77 -4.87 -3.92 -6.46
N HIS A 78 -4.38 -2.72 -6.79
CA HIS A 78 -5.05 -1.46 -6.45
C HIS A 78 -6.48 -1.37 -7.03
N LYS A 79 -6.76 -2.10 -8.13
CA LYS A 79 -8.09 -2.23 -8.75
C LYS A 79 -8.93 -3.39 -8.22
N MET A 80 -8.32 -4.49 -7.80
CA MET A 80 -9.05 -5.77 -7.64
C MET A 80 -9.25 -6.24 -6.21
N ARG A 81 -8.38 -5.85 -5.27
CA ARG A 81 -8.36 -6.38 -3.91
C ARG A 81 -8.06 -5.25 -2.95
N VAL A 82 -6.85 -5.22 -2.41
CA VAL A 82 -6.23 -4.08 -1.71
C VAL A 82 -4.75 -4.16 -1.96
N ALA A 83 -4.16 -3.00 -2.25
CA ALA A 83 -2.72 -2.86 -2.30
C ALA A 83 -2.34 -1.48 -1.75
N PHE A 84 -1.14 -1.39 -1.18
CA PHE A 84 -0.58 -0.14 -0.68
C PHE A 84 0.80 0.08 -1.27
N ASP A 85 1.02 1.26 -1.85
CA ASP A 85 2.33 1.76 -2.20
C ASP A 85 2.83 2.64 -1.04
N ILE A 86 3.69 2.08 -0.19
CA ILE A 86 4.15 2.70 1.06
C ILE A 86 5.46 3.41 0.80
N SER A 87 5.50 4.73 1.03
CA SER A 87 6.70 5.54 0.83
C SER A 87 7.84 5.13 1.76
N ILE A 88 9.03 4.94 1.20
CA ILE A 88 10.28 4.70 1.98
C ILE A 88 11.17 5.95 2.04
N ARG A 89 10.71 7.08 1.50
CA ARG A 89 11.50 8.32 1.51
C ARG A 89 11.76 8.75 2.96
N ASN A 90 13.00 9.12 3.24
CA ASN A 90 13.46 9.56 4.56
C ASN A 90 13.23 8.53 5.68
N ARG A 91 13.16 7.24 5.34
CA ARG A 91 12.97 6.14 6.28
C ARG A 91 13.94 5.00 5.94
N ASP A 92 14.26 4.20 6.93
CA ASP A 92 15.03 2.97 6.73
C ASP A 92 14.15 1.91 6.03
N PRO A 93 14.48 1.50 4.79
CA PRO A 93 13.73 0.46 4.08
C PRO A 93 13.79 -0.90 4.79
N ALA A 94 14.87 -1.20 5.52
CA ALA A 94 15.02 -2.46 6.25
C ALA A 94 13.99 -2.57 7.38
N LYS A 95 13.83 -1.50 8.17
CA LYS A 95 12.82 -1.44 9.24
C LYS A 95 11.40 -1.57 8.68
N ILE A 96 11.08 -0.89 7.58
CA ILE A 96 9.76 -1.00 6.94
C ILE A 96 9.49 -2.44 6.49
N LEU A 97 10.42 -3.04 5.75
CA LEU A 97 10.27 -4.41 5.26
C LEU A 97 10.18 -5.43 6.39
N GLY A 98 10.98 -5.26 7.45
CA GLY A 98 10.95 -6.10 8.65
C GLY A 98 9.57 -6.12 9.29
N LEU A 99 9.02 -4.94 9.61
CA LEU A 99 7.69 -4.80 10.23
C LEU A 99 6.56 -5.34 9.34
N LEU A 100 6.65 -5.14 8.02
CA LEU A 100 5.65 -5.68 7.09
C LEU A 100 5.69 -7.23 7.07
N ARG A 101 6.88 -7.83 7.09
CA ARG A 101 7.03 -9.29 7.17
C ARG A 101 6.58 -9.84 8.51
N GLU A 102 6.92 -9.15 9.60
CA GLU A 102 6.54 -9.50 10.96
C GLU A 102 5.02 -9.54 11.14
N TYR A 103 4.30 -8.58 10.57
CA TYR A 103 2.84 -8.61 10.54
C TYR A 103 2.26 -9.79 9.73
N GLY A 104 2.99 -10.26 8.71
CA GLY A 104 2.61 -11.40 7.88
C GLY A 104 2.38 -11.09 6.40
N TYR A 105 2.73 -9.89 5.91
CA TYR A 105 2.73 -9.66 4.47
C TYR A 105 3.77 -10.54 3.78
N SER A 106 3.37 -11.15 2.67
CA SER A 106 4.22 -12.05 1.87
C SER A 106 4.36 -11.64 0.41
N THR A 107 3.61 -10.63 -0.03
CA THR A 107 3.71 -10.09 -1.39
C THR A 107 4.32 -8.70 -1.38
N PHE A 108 5.40 -8.55 -2.16
CA PHE A 108 6.18 -7.31 -2.21
C PHE A 108 6.59 -6.93 -3.63
N GLY A 109 6.31 -5.68 -4.00
CA GLY A 109 6.94 -5.02 -5.14
C GLY A 109 7.98 -4.01 -4.68
N PHE A 110 9.21 -4.13 -5.15
CA PHE A 110 10.32 -3.31 -4.71
C PHE A 110 10.60 -2.17 -5.70
N TYR A 111 10.40 -0.93 -5.25
CA TYR A 111 10.59 0.30 -6.03
C TYR A 111 11.65 1.19 -5.38
N GLY A 112 12.20 2.14 -6.14
CA GLY A 112 13.26 3.02 -5.65
C GLY A 112 12.81 4.02 -4.57
N SER A 113 11.51 4.32 -4.47
CA SER A 113 10.96 5.33 -3.55
C SER A 113 9.80 4.84 -2.69
N PHE A 114 9.35 3.61 -2.89
CA PHE A 114 8.28 2.99 -2.11
C PHE A 114 8.41 1.46 -2.14
N ILE A 115 7.66 0.80 -1.27
CA ILE A 115 7.41 -0.64 -1.33
C ILE A 115 5.92 -0.86 -1.60
N HIS A 116 5.61 -1.75 -2.52
CA HIS A 116 4.26 -2.20 -2.79
C HIS A 116 3.95 -3.43 -1.95
N VAL A 117 2.78 -3.48 -1.32
CA VAL A 117 2.21 -4.66 -0.66
C VAL A 117 0.80 -4.91 -1.17
N ASP A 118 0.42 -6.18 -1.30
CA ASP A 118 -0.96 -6.56 -1.65
C ASP A 118 -1.36 -7.90 -1.03
N ALA A 119 -2.66 -8.21 -1.08
CA ALA A 119 -3.26 -9.38 -0.42
C ALA A 119 -2.94 -10.74 -1.07
N ARG A 120 -2.20 -10.79 -2.18
CA ARG A 120 -1.78 -12.07 -2.78
C ARG A 120 -0.73 -12.71 -1.89
N LYS A 121 -0.54 -14.02 -2.03
CA LYS A 121 0.48 -14.75 -1.28
C LYS A 121 1.77 -14.90 -2.08
N ASN A 122 2.89 -14.66 -1.42
CA ASN A 122 4.24 -15.05 -1.87
C ASN A 122 4.67 -14.51 -3.26
N ARG A 123 4.23 -13.31 -3.66
CA ARG A 123 4.66 -12.69 -4.93
C ARG A 123 5.80 -11.71 -4.66
N LYS A 124 6.82 -11.71 -5.51
CA LYS A 124 7.94 -10.79 -5.40
C LYS A 124 8.37 -10.28 -6.76
N TRP A 125 8.58 -8.98 -6.89
CA TRP A 125 9.17 -8.37 -8.09
C TRP A 125 9.93 -7.09 -7.73
N SER A 126 10.80 -6.64 -8.64
CA SER A 126 11.51 -5.38 -8.47
C SER A 126 11.67 -4.63 -9.78
N THR A 127 11.58 -3.31 -9.68
CA THR A 127 12.01 -2.41 -10.76
C THR A 127 13.53 -2.30 -10.80
N LYS A 128 14.09 -1.71 -11.87
CA LYS A 128 15.54 -1.43 -11.97
C LYS A 128 16.03 -0.53 -10.82
N SER A 129 15.26 0.50 -10.46
CA SER A 129 15.59 1.38 -9.32
C SER A 129 15.42 0.67 -7.98
N GLY A 130 14.39 -0.17 -7.85
CA GLY A 130 14.21 -1.03 -6.68
C GLY A 130 15.42 -1.93 -6.41
N LYS A 131 15.96 -2.60 -7.44
CA LYS A 131 17.13 -3.46 -7.27
C LYS A 131 18.31 -2.72 -6.65
N LYS A 132 18.51 -1.43 -6.99
CA LYS A 132 19.58 -0.61 -6.42
C LYS A 132 19.39 -0.33 -4.93
N VAL A 133 18.16 -0.05 -4.51
CA VAL A 133 17.81 0.29 -3.12
C VAL A 133 17.78 -0.96 -2.23
N TRP A 134 17.26 -2.07 -2.75
CA TRP A 134 16.89 -3.23 -1.95
C TRP A 134 17.88 -4.41 -2.03
N LYS A 135 18.94 -4.32 -2.86
CA LYS A 135 19.89 -5.43 -3.12
C LYS A 135 20.54 -6.03 -1.86
N SER A 136 20.73 -5.25 -0.79
CA SER A 136 21.32 -5.75 0.46
C SER A 136 20.30 -6.40 1.40
N LEU A 137 19.00 -6.21 1.15
CA LEU A 137 17.91 -6.65 2.01
C LEU A 137 17.10 -7.81 1.40
N VAL A 138 17.16 -7.95 0.08
CA VAL A 138 16.33 -8.88 -0.68
C VAL A 138 17.14 -9.50 -1.81
N ALA A 139 17.19 -10.83 -1.84
CA ALA A 139 17.65 -11.58 -3.00
C ALA A 139 16.59 -11.48 -4.11
N PHE A 140 16.99 -11.09 -5.32
CA PHE A 140 16.10 -10.88 -6.47
C PHE A 140 16.29 -11.92 -7.56
#